data_AF-A0A7S3T5F1-F1
#
_entry.id   AF-A0A7S3T5F1-F1
#
_cell.length_a   1.000
_cell.length_b   1.000
_cell.length_c   1.000
_cell.angle_alpha   90.00
_cell.angle_beta   90.00
_cell.angle_gamma   90.00
#
_symmetry.space_group_name_H-M   'P 1'
#
loop_
_entity.id
_entity.type
_entity.pdbx_description
1 polymer ?
#
loop_
_entity_poly.entity_id
_entity_poly.type
_entity_poly.pdbx_seq_one_letter_code
_entity_poly.pdbx_strand_id
1 'polypeptide(L)'
;SHPSSVCAVGDLHGDLQHALAALALCGAVDPETGSWVGGAMTVVQTGDVLDRGNNSLGVLRALWRLQAEAEAAGGELVLLLGNHELMNMQGKVHYVHKAELAAEGGAGAWKRRMQPTVGDLGAALLRHDAAAVRGGGACRTLFVHAGVRLSVAERFGSVERLNEAVRAQIAARGDGDLLDPREGPLWWRGYARPRQAFRREEHACAEVQAALGALEPRGCSTLPT
;
A
#
# COMPACT_ATOMS: atom_id res chain seq x y z
N SER A 1 11.05 21.65 -2.99
CA SER A 1 12.14 20.66 -3.16
C SER A 1 11.48 19.32 -3.43
N HIS A 2 11.87 18.60 -4.50
CA HIS A 2 11.39 17.24 -4.73
C HIS A 2 12.32 16.27 -3.98
N PRO A 3 11.81 15.17 -3.40
CA PRO A 3 12.66 14.12 -2.84
C PRO A 3 13.62 13.62 -3.92
N SER A 4 14.91 13.55 -3.59
CA SER A 4 15.98 13.26 -4.57
C SER A 4 16.05 11.78 -4.97
N SER A 5 15.41 10.88 -4.23
CA SER A 5 15.31 9.46 -4.52
C SER A 5 13.99 8.86 -4.02
N VAL A 6 13.48 7.86 -4.75
CA VAL A 6 12.31 7.06 -4.37
C VAL A 6 12.74 5.59 -4.31
N CYS A 7 12.49 4.91 -3.20
CA CYS A 7 12.60 3.45 -3.08
C CYS A 7 11.23 2.83 -2.83
N ALA A 8 10.99 1.63 -3.36
CA ALA A 8 9.75 0.88 -3.10
C ALA A 8 10.08 -0.46 -2.43
N VAL A 9 9.28 -0.81 -1.42
CA VAL A 9 9.38 -2.08 -0.69
C VAL A 9 8.04 -2.81 -0.81
N GLY A 10 8.13 -4.10 -1.15
CA GLY A 10 7.00 -5.01 -1.32
C GLY A 10 6.39 -5.49 0.00
N ASP A 11 5.70 -6.62 -0.11
CA ASP A 11 5.09 -7.38 0.98
C ASP A 11 6.10 -7.70 2.09
N LEU A 12 5.70 -7.49 3.35
CA LEU A 12 6.54 -7.72 4.53
C LEU A 12 6.05 -8.87 5.40
N HIS A 13 4.73 -9.13 5.42
CA HIS A 13 4.11 -10.29 6.04
C HIS A 13 4.64 -10.66 7.44
N GLY A 14 4.62 -9.69 8.35
CA GLY A 14 4.91 -9.93 9.77
C GLY A 14 6.33 -10.42 10.07
N ASP A 15 7.29 -10.19 9.17
CA ASP A 15 8.71 -10.48 9.40
C ASP A 15 9.49 -9.19 9.65
N LEU A 16 9.68 -8.86 10.93
CA LEU A 16 10.37 -7.62 11.34
C LEU A 16 11.84 -7.58 10.90
N GLN A 17 12.54 -8.71 10.93
CA GLN A 17 13.96 -8.73 10.58
C GLN A 17 14.15 -8.48 9.08
N HIS A 18 13.38 -9.18 8.23
CA HIS A 18 13.45 -8.98 6.80
C HIS A 18 12.87 -7.63 6.37
N ALA A 19 11.87 -7.10 7.08
CA ALA A 19 11.37 -5.74 6.84
C ALA A 19 12.45 -4.68 7.06
N LEU A 20 13.17 -4.71 8.20
CA LEU A 20 14.25 -3.77 8.47
C LEU A 20 15.42 -3.97 7.49
N ALA A 21 15.75 -5.22 7.12
CA ALA A 21 16.77 -5.49 6.12
C ALA A 21 16.41 -4.93 4.73
N ALA A 22 15.15 -5.08 4.29
CA ALA A 22 14.69 -4.52 3.02
C ALA A 22 14.73 -2.98 3.01
N LEU A 23 14.33 -2.35 4.11
CA LEU A 23 14.44 -0.90 4.28
C LEU A 23 15.91 -0.44 4.32
N ALA A 24 16.81 -1.23 4.89
CA ALA A 24 18.24 -0.93 4.93
C ALA A 24 18.86 -1.03 3.52
N LEU A 25 18.41 -1.99 2.69
CA LEU A 25 18.81 -2.08 1.28
C LEU A 25 18.36 -0.86 0.46
N CYS A 26 17.24 -0.22 0.84
CA CYS A 26 16.85 1.08 0.27
C CYS A 26 17.72 2.25 0.75
N GLY A 27 18.59 2.05 1.75
CA GLY A 27 19.29 3.13 2.46
C GLY A 27 18.41 3.94 3.41
N ALA A 28 17.21 3.45 3.72
CA ALA A 28 16.22 4.19 4.51
C ALA A 28 16.45 4.06 6.02
N VAL A 29 16.93 2.89 6.47
CA VAL A 29 17.17 2.60 7.88
C VAL A 29 18.58 2.13 8.14
N ASP A 30 19.10 2.49 9.31
CA ASP A 30 20.34 1.96 9.82
C ASP A 30 20.14 0.48 10.22
N PRO A 31 20.98 -0.46 9.74
CA PRO A 31 20.77 -1.88 9.96
C PRO A 31 21.00 -2.34 11.41
N GLU A 32 21.71 -1.55 12.22
CA GLU A 32 22.02 -1.89 13.61
C GLU A 32 20.93 -1.38 14.57
N THR A 33 20.48 -0.15 14.36
CA THR A 33 19.53 0.55 15.23
C THR A 33 18.09 0.47 14.73
N GLY A 34 17.89 0.27 13.42
CA GLY A 34 16.59 0.33 12.76
C GLY A 34 15.98 1.74 12.70
N SER A 35 16.77 2.79 12.94
CA SER A 35 16.35 4.19 12.87
C SER A 35 16.42 4.72 11.45
N TRP A 36 15.60 5.72 11.12
CA TRP A 36 15.65 6.40 9.83
C TRP A 36 16.99 7.10 9.59
N VAL A 37 17.63 6.79 8.48
CA VAL A 37 18.86 7.46 7.98
C VAL A 37 18.75 7.89 6.52
N GLY A 38 17.58 7.70 5.90
CA GLY A 38 17.31 8.03 4.50
C GLY A 38 17.27 9.53 4.17
N GLY A 39 17.43 10.41 5.17
CA GLY A 39 17.35 11.87 4.98
C GLY A 39 16.03 12.27 4.31
N ALA A 40 16.13 13.00 3.20
CA ALA A 40 14.98 13.51 2.44
C ALA A 40 14.42 12.53 1.38
N MET A 41 14.79 11.25 1.41
CA MET A 41 14.29 10.26 0.46
C MET A 41 12.80 9.95 0.69
N THR A 42 12.14 9.45 -0.36
CA THR A 42 10.82 8.83 -0.23
C THR A 42 10.96 7.31 -0.27
N VAL A 43 10.31 6.63 0.66
CA VAL A 43 10.10 5.17 0.62
C VAL A 43 8.61 4.91 0.46
N VAL A 44 8.23 3.99 -0.43
CA VAL A 44 6.86 3.52 -0.59
C VAL A 44 6.78 2.05 -0.22
N GLN A 45 6.14 1.74 0.91
CA GLN A 45 5.76 0.38 1.28
C GLN A 45 4.40 0.07 0.62
N THR A 46 4.34 -0.98 -0.19
CA THR A 46 3.23 -1.25 -1.12
C THR A 46 2.12 -2.14 -0.54
N GLY A 47 1.94 -2.18 0.77
CA GLY A 47 0.92 -3.00 1.44
C GLY A 47 1.38 -4.43 1.77
N ASP A 48 0.49 -5.22 2.37
CA ASP A 48 0.78 -6.57 2.86
C ASP A 48 1.88 -6.60 3.94
N VAL A 49 1.67 -5.75 4.95
CA VAL A 49 2.51 -5.70 6.16
C VAL A 49 2.12 -6.81 7.13
N LEU A 50 0.82 -7.08 7.24
CA LEU A 50 0.25 -8.05 8.17
C LEU A 50 0.32 -9.50 7.64
N ASP A 51 0.03 -10.43 8.55
CA ASP A 51 -0.21 -11.87 8.33
C ASP A 51 1.02 -12.69 7.94
N ARG A 52 0.84 -14.03 7.95
CA ARG A 52 1.81 -15.10 7.68
C ARG A 52 2.93 -15.20 8.71
N GLY A 53 3.73 -14.15 8.85
CA GLY A 53 4.75 -14.04 9.89
C GLY A 53 4.13 -13.88 11.28
N ASN A 54 4.96 -13.94 12.31
CA ASN A 54 4.52 -13.94 13.70
C ASN A 54 4.77 -12.61 14.43
N ASN A 55 5.09 -11.54 13.69
CA ASN A 55 5.45 -10.24 14.27
C ASN A 55 4.83 -9.06 13.50
N SER A 56 3.62 -9.24 12.95
CA SER A 56 2.87 -8.22 12.21
C SER A 56 2.77 -6.89 12.97
N LEU A 57 2.45 -6.94 14.27
CA LEU A 57 2.35 -5.72 15.08
C LEU A 57 3.72 -5.08 15.37
N GLY A 58 4.80 -5.85 15.40
CA GLY A 58 6.16 -5.32 15.48
C GLY A 58 6.54 -4.54 14.23
N VAL A 59 6.22 -5.09 13.04
CA VAL A 59 6.44 -4.41 11.76
C VAL A 59 5.63 -3.11 11.69
N LEU A 60 4.33 -3.14 12.01
CA LEU A 60 3.50 -1.92 12.01
C LEU A 60 4.04 -0.82 12.93
N ARG A 61 4.44 -1.18 14.16
CA ARG A 61 5.02 -0.20 15.09
C ARG A 61 6.32 0.39 14.57
N ALA A 62 7.19 -0.44 13.97
CA ALA A 62 8.43 0.04 13.36
C ALA A 62 8.14 1.00 12.20
N LEU A 63 7.22 0.65 11.30
CA LEU A 63 6.85 1.49 10.16
C LEU A 63 6.21 2.82 10.57
N TRP A 64 5.31 2.84 11.56
CA TRP A 64 4.72 4.08 12.05
C TRP A 64 5.75 4.97 12.75
N ARG A 65 6.68 4.39 13.50
CA ARG A 65 7.81 5.14 14.08
C ARG A 65 8.67 5.75 12.96
N LEU A 66 9.08 4.92 12.00
CA LEU A 66 9.91 5.34 10.86
C LEU A 66 9.22 6.41 10.00
N GLN A 67 7.89 6.37 9.89
CA GLN A 67 7.13 7.40 9.18
C GLN A 67 7.28 8.77 9.84
N ALA A 68 7.21 8.84 11.17
CA ALA A 68 7.46 10.07 11.91
C ALA A 68 8.93 10.52 11.84
N GLU A 69 9.88 9.58 11.92
CA GLU A 69 11.31 9.89 11.79
C GLU A 69 11.67 10.41 10.38
N ALA A 70 11.09 9.82 9.34
CA ALA A 70 11.25 10.26 7.96
C ALA A 70 10.75 11.70 7.78
N GLU A 71 9.54 12.00 8.25
CA GLU A 71 8.98 13.35 8.21
C GLU A 71 9.87 14.36 8.93
N ALA A 72 10.37 14.02 10.13
CA ALA A 72 11.27 14.87 10.90
C ALA A 72 12.62 15.13 10.20
N ALA A 73 13.07 14.20 9.36
CA ALA A 73 14.29 14.33 8.54
C ALA A 73 14.04 15.01 7.18
N GLY A 74 12.80 15.43 6.88
CA GLY A 74 12.40 16.01 5.60
C GLY A 74 12.22 14.98 4.48
N GLY A 75 12.18 13.69 4.82
CA GLY A 75 11.84 12.59 3.93
C GLY A 75 10.38 12.16 4.07
N GLU A 76 10.06 11.00 3.49
CA GLU A 76 8.69 10.48 3.49
C GLU A 76 8.70 8.95 3.50
N LEU A 77 7.90 8.33 4.37
CA LEU A 77 7.54 6.92 4.26
C LEU A 77 6.05 6.80 3.99
N VAL A 78 5.71 6.44 2.76
CA VAL A 78 4.34 6.17 2.31
C VAL A 78 4.00 4.72 2.63
N LEU A 79 2.93 4.50 3.39
CA LEU A 79 2.42 3.18 3.70
C LEU A 79 1.11 2.99 2.93
N LEU A 80 1.09 2.04 1.99
CA LEU A 80 -0.11 1.71 1.23
C LEU A 80 -0.84 0.54 1.88
N LEU A 81 -2.13 0.42 1.56
CA LEU A 81 -2.93 -0.74 1.89
C LEU A 81 -2.61 -1.88 0.92
N GLY A 82 -2.46 -3.09 1.45
CA GLY A 82 -2.53 -4.34 0.68
C GLY A 82 -3.83 -5.10 0.95
N ASN A 83 -3.97 -6.27 0.33
CA ASN A 83 -5.15 -7.10 0.61
C ASN A 83 -5.13 -7.69 2.02
N HIS A 84 -3.96 -7.88 2.65
CA HIS A 84 -3.89 -8.40 4.01
C HIS A 84 -4.35 -7.39 5.06
N GLU A 85 -4.09 -6.09 4.88
CA GLU A 85 -4.71 -5.05 5.72
C GLU A 85 -6.24 -5.03 5.55
N LEU A 86 -6.71 -5.12 4.29
CA LEU A 86 -8.15 -5.23 3.99
C LEU A 86 -8.79 -6.46 4.65
N MET A 87 -8.19 -7.64 4.51
CA MET A 87 -8.71 -8.87 5.10
C MET A 87 -8.81 -8.78 6.62
N ASN A 88 -7.79 -8.24 7.28
CA ASN A 88 -7.79 -8.04 8.71
C ASN A 88 -8.91 -7.08 9.14
N MET A 89 -9.08 -5.98 8.41
CA MET A 89 -10.17 -5.01 8.60
C MET A 89 -11.57 -5.61 8.35
N GLN A 90 -11.68 -6.60 7.46
CA GLN A 90 -12.88 -7.40 7.22
C GLN A 90 -13.08 -8.51 8.28
N GLY A 91 -12.17 -8.64 9.26
CA GLY A 91 -12.22 -9.68 10.29
C GLY A 91 -11.85 -11.08 9.79
N LYS A 92 -11.22 -11.18 8.62
CA LYS A 92 -10.72 -12.42 8.03
C LYS A 92 -9.32 -12.72 8.55
N VAL A 93 -9.24 -13.55 9.59
CA VAL A 93 -8.00 -13.81 10.34
C VAL A 93 -7.28 -15.11 9.97
N HIS A 94 -7.59 -15.70 8.82
CA HIS A 94 -7.12 -17.03 8.45
C HIS A 94 -5.63 -17.08 8.10
N TYR A 95 -5.02 -15.93 7.78
CA TYR A 95 -3.58 -15.82 7.58
C TYR A 95 -2.84 -15.21 8.78
N VAL A 96 -3.54 -14.75 9.81
CA VAL A 96 -2.90 -14.24 11.02
C VAL A 96 -2.23 -15.42 11.72
N HIS A 97 -0.96 -15.28 12.05
CA HIS A 97 -0.23 -16.34 12.71
C HIS A 97 -0.84 -16.65 14.09
N LYS A 98 -1.01 -17.94 14.42
CA LYS A 98 -1.73 -18.38 15.63
C LYS A 98 -1.12 -17.81 16.91
N ALA A 99 0.20 -17.66 16.96
CA ALA A 99 0.88 -17.06 18.12
C ALA A 99 0.54 -15.58 18.30
N GLU A 100 0.36 -14.81 17.22
CA GLU A 100 -0.08 -13.41 17.32
C GLU A 100 -1.51 -13.33 17.83
N LEU A 101 -2.41 -14.16 17.28
CA LEU A 101 -3.77 -14.24 17.79
C LEU A 101 -3.78 -14.59 19.28
N ALA A 102 -2.99 -15.57 19.72
CA ALA A 102 -2.93 -15.95 21.12
C ALA A 102 -2.40 -14.83 22.01
N ALA A 103 -1.32 -14.16 21.59
CA ALA A 103 -0.73 -13.02 22.32
C ALA A 103 -1.70 -11.84 22.45
N GLU A 104 -2.56 -11.64 21.45
CA GLU A 104 -3.53 -10.55 21.41
C GLU A 104 -4.90 -10.89 22.02
N GLY A 105 -5.01 -11.98 22.79
CA GLY A 105 -6.25 -12.37 23.47
C GLY A 105 -7.25 -13.13 22.58
N GLY A 106 -6.76 -13.74 21.51
CA GLY A 106 -7.51 -14.58 20.57
C GLY A 106 -8.12 -13.83 19.39
N ALA A 107 -8.68 -14.60 18.45
CA ALA A 107 -9.27 -14.07 17.22
C ALA A 107 -10.36 -13.01 17.46
N GLY A 108 -11.16 -13.14 18.53
CA GLY A 108 -12.19 -12.15 18.86
C GLY A 108 -11.61 -10.79 19.25
N ALA A 109 -10.54 -10.77 20.04
CA ALA A 109 -9.86 -9.54 20.44
C ALA A 109 -9.16 -8.88 19.26
N TRP A 110 -8.45 -9.67 18.44
CA TRP A 110 -7.84 -9.21 17.19
C TRP A 110 -8.86 -8.52 16.26
N LYS A 111 -10.01 -9.16 16.00
CA LYS A 111 -11.07 -8.58 15.16
C LYS A 111 -11.63 -7.27 15.70
N ARG A 112 -11.70 -7.10 17.03
CA ARG A 112 -12.12 -5.82 17.63
C ARG A 112 -11.10 -4.72 17.37
N ARG A 113 -9.81 -5.01 17.55
CA ARG A 113 -8.71 -4.07 17.26
C ARG A 113 -8.63 -3.69 15.78
N MET A 114 -8.89 -4.65 14.89
CA MET A 114 -8.86 -4.42 13.44
C MET A 114 -10.13 -3.77 12.88
N GLN A 115 -11.16 -3.53 13.68
CA GLN A 115 -12.39 -2.92 13.16
C GLN A 115 -12.09 -1.51 12.59
N PRO A 116 -12.42 -1.20 11.32
CA PRO A 116 -11.92 0.00 10.64
C PRO A 116 -12.26 1.34 11.29
N THR A 117 -13.41 1.45 11.96
CA THR A 117 -13.92 2.74 12.45
C THR A 117 -13.82 2.92 13.96
N VAL A 118 -13.61 1.84 14.72
CA VAL A 118 -13.56 1.91 16.19
C VAL A 118 -12.40 1.14 16.81
N GLY A 119 -11.78 0.23 16.05
CA GLY A 119 -10.61 -0.52 16.48
C GLY A 119 -9.37 0.34 16.33
N ASP A 120 -8.44 0.27 17.29
CA ASP A 120 -7.22 1.06 17.28
C ASP A 120 -6.34 0.78 16.05
N LEU A 121 -6.13 -0.50 15.72
CA LEU A 121 -5.36 -0.90 14.54
C LEU A 121 -6.13 -0.65 13.25
N GLY A 122 -7.42 -0.99 13.21
CA GLY A 122 -8.27 -0.79 12.03
C GLY A 122 -8.37 0.68 11.63
N ALA A 123 -8.63 1.56 12.60
CA ALA A 123 -8.68 3.00 12.38
C ALA A 123 -7.31 3.59 12.02
N ALA A 124 -6.21 2.99 12.48
CA ALA A 124 -4.88 3.36 12.05
C ALA A 124 -4.60 3.00 10.60
N LEU A 125 -4.92 1.76 10.21
CA LEU A 125 -4.73 1.28 8.85
C LEU A 125 -5.65 1.98 7.85
N LEU A 126 -6.89 2.32 8.24
CA LEU A 126 -7.84 3.00 7.36
C LEU A 126 -7.36 4.38 6.87
N ARG A 127 -6.38 5.00 7.56
CA ARG A 127 -5.76 6.26 7.11
C ARG A 127 -4.81 6.08 5.94
N HIS A 128 -4.35 4.87 5.69
CA HIS A 128 -3.43 4.57 4.60
C HIS A 128 -4.17 4.61 3.26
N ASP A 129 -3.44 4.98 2.22
CA ASP A 129 -3.97 5.09 0.88
C ASP A 129 -3.88 3.75 0.14
N ALA A 130 -4.76 3.54 -0.84
CA ALA A 130 -4.70 2.37 -1.71
C ALA A 130 -3.61 2.51 -2.79
N ALA A 131 -3.36 3.74 -3.23
CA ALA A 131 -2.38 4.06 -4.23
C ALA A 131 -1.75 5.43 -3.97
N ALA A 132 -0.52 5.62 -4.43
CA ALA A 132 0.19 6.90 -4.35
C ALA A 132 0.97 7.18 -5.62
N VAL A 133 1.12 8.45 -5.98
CA VAL A 133 2.05 8.87 -7.03
C VAL A 133 3.19 9.64 -6.40
N ARG A 134 4.43 9.24 -6.71
CA ARG A 134 5.66 9.90 -6.24
C ARG A 134 6.65 10.05 -7.39
N GLY A 135 7.70 10.83 -7.17
CA GLY A 135 8.62 11.27 -8.23
C GLY A 135 8.03 12.42 -9.08
N GLY A 136 8.75 12.80 -10.14
CA GLY A 136 8.36 13.90 -11.02
C GLY A 136 8.93 13.75 -12.43
N GLY A 137 8.35 14.50 -13.38
CA GLY A 137 8.72 14.40 -14.80
C GLY A 137 8.63 12.96 -15.32
N ALA A 138 9.65 12.50 -16.02
CA ALA A 138 9.74 11.14 -16.56
C ALA A 138 9.80 10.03 -15.49
N CYS A 139 10.10 10.38 -14.23
CA CYS A 139 10.18 9.42 -13.12
C CYS A 139 8.91 9.40 -12.25
N ARG A 140 7.86 10.13 -12.66
CA ARG A 140 6.55 10.08 -11.99
C ARG A 140 6.02 8.65 -12.04
N THR A 141 5.80 8.05 -10.88
CA THR A 141 5.48 6.63 -10.74
C THR A 141 4.24 6.45 -9.87
N LEU A 142 3.29 5.64 -10.34
CA LEU A 142 2.14 5.17 -9.57
C LEU A 142 2.53 3.90 -8.79
N PHE A 143 2.26 3.91 -7.50
CA PHE A 143 2.42 2.78 -6.60
C PHE A 143 1.06 2.33 -6.11
N VAL A 144 0.84 1.01 -6.13
CA VAL A 144 -0.39 0.34 -5.69
C VAL A 144 0.00 -1.11 -5.37
N HIS A 145 -0.69 -1.73 -4.41
CA HIS A 145 -0.37 -3.11 -4.01
C HIS A 145 -0.47 -4.12 -5.16
N ALA A 146 -1.59 -4.10 -5.91
CA ALA A 146 -1.80 -5.04 -7.00
C ALA A 146 -1.80 -4.33 -8.36
N GLY A 147 -2.85 -3.58 -8.69
CA GLY A 147 -2.94 -2.88 -9.98
C GLY A 147 -4.26 -2.18 -10.18
N VAL A 148 -4.24 -1.01 -10.81
CA VAL A 148 -5.46 -0.27 -11.15
C VAL A 148 -5.85 -0.60 -12.59
N ARG A 149 -7.05 -1.18 -12.76
CA ARG A 149 -7.63 -1.42 -14.08
C ARG A 149 -8.00 -0.12 -14.77
N LEU A 150 -7.98 -0.10 -16.10
CA LEU A 150 -8.41 1.07 -16.89
C LEU A 150 -9.83 1.53 -16.52
N SER A 151 -10.78 0.60 -16.37
CA SER A 151 -12.16 0.92 -16.00
C SER A 151 -12.27 1.62 -14.64
N VAL A 152 -11.43 1.23 -13.68
CA VAL A 152 -11.33 1.87 -12.36
C VAL A 152 -10.68 3.25 -12.51
N ALA A 153 -9.57 3.33 -13.23
CA ALA A 153 -8.86 4.58 -13.49
C ALA A 153 -9.77 5.64 -14.15
N GLU A 154 -10.50 5.29 -15.20
CA GLU A 154 -11.44 6.19 -15.91
C GLU A 154 -12.60 6.66 -15.01
N ARG A 155 -13.11 5.77 -14.16
CA ARG A 155 -14.22 6.09 -13.24
C ARG A 155 -13.83 7.16 -12.22
N PHE A 156 -12.63 7.07 -11.65
CA PHE A 156 -12.22 7.99 -10.58
C PHE A 156 -11.43 9.18 -11.11
N GLY A 157 -10.65 9.03 -12.18
CA GLY A 157 -9.92 10.10 -12.85
C GLY A 157 -8.79 10.75 -12.03
N SER A 158 -8.57 10.30 -10.78
CA SER A 158 -7.45 10.71 -9.95
C SER A 158 -7.22 9.69 -8.83
N VAL A 159 -6.00 9.67 -8.29
CA VAL A 159 -5.59 8.74 -7.23
C VAL A 159 -6.28 9.10 -5.91
N GLU A 160 -6.51 10.39 -5.67
CA GLU A 160 -7.17 10.92 -4.47
C GLU A 160 -8.64 10.46 -4.41
N ARG A 161 -9.37 10.57 -5.54
CA ARG A 161 -10.75 10.08 -5.63
C ARG A 161 -10.83 8.57 -5.50
N LEU A 162 -9.85 7.84 -6.04
CA LEU A 162 -9.75 6.39 -5.86
C LEU A 162 -9.53 6.03 -4.38
N ASN A 163 -8.57 6.69 -3.71
CA ASN A 163 -8.26 6.45 -2.30
C ASN A 163 -9.45 6.75 -1.39
N GLU A 164 -10.15 7.87 -1.61
CA GLU A 164 -11.37 8.22 -0.88
C GLU A 164 -12.45 7.15 -1.04
N ALA A 165 -12.67 6.67 -2.27
CA ALA A 165 -13.66 5.64 -2.55
C ALA A 165 -13.30 4.29 -1.93
N VAL A 166 -12.03 3.86 -1.99
CA VAL A 166 -11.56 2.64 -1.32
C VAL A 166 -11.77 2.77 0.18
N ARG A 167 -11.33 3.87 0.80
CA ARG A 167 -11.49 4.12 2.23
C ARG A 167 -12.95 4.09 2.67
N ALA A 168 -13.84 4.71 1.88
CA ALA A 168 -15.27 4.71 2.15
C ALA A 168 -15.87 3.29 2.11
N GLN A 169 -15.48 2.47 1.12
CA GLN A 169 -15.97 1.08 1.04
C GLN A 169 -15.47 0.24 2.23
N ILE A 170 -14.21 0.40 2.66
CA ILE A 170 -13.67 -0.31 3.83
C ILE A 170 -14.40 0.13 5.11
N ALA A 171 -14.60 1.44 5.30
CA ALA A 171 -15.28 2.00 6.46
C ALA A 171 -16.75 1.56 6.56
N ALA A 172 -17.43 1.39 5.42
CA ALA A 172 -18.81 0.89 5.37
C ALA A 172 -18.93 -0.59 5.74
N ARG A 173 -17.81 -1.33 5.80
CA ARG A 173 -17.74 -2.77 6.16
C ARG A 173 -18.63 -3.66 5.28
N GLY A 174 -18.93 -3.20 4.07
CA GLY A 174 -19.73 -3.93 3.09
C GLY A 174 -18.87 -4.60 2.02
N ASP A 175 -19.54 -5.25 1.08
CA ASP A 175 -18.93 -5.70 -0.16
C ASP A 175 -18.97 -4.55 -1.17
N GLY A 176 -17.80 -4.16 -1.65
CA GLY A 176 -17.64 -3.11 -2.64
C GLY A 176 -16.77 -3.61 -3.79
N ASP A 177 -17.04 -3.12 -4.99
CA ASP A 177 -16.34 -3.53 -6.20
C ASP A 177 -14.83 -3.23 -6.16
N LEU A 178 -14.41 -2.18 -5.43
CA LEU A 178 -12.99 -1.87 -5.20
C LEU A 178 -12.34 -2.80 -4.18
N LEU A 179 -13.13 -3.55 -3.41
CA LEU A 179 -12.64 -4.56 -2.47
C LEU A 179 -12.70 -5.97 -3.06
N ASP A 180 -13.24 -6.13 -4.27
CA ASP A 180 -13.42 -7.41 -4.94
C ASP A 180 -12.08 -7.95 -5.49
N PRO A 181 -11.74 -9.23 -5.24
CA PRO A 181 -10.50 -9.82 -5.73
C PRO A 181 -10.29 -9.82 -7.26
N ARG A 182 -11.38 -9.69 -8.03
CA ARG A 182 -11.37 -9.76 -9.50
C ARG A 182 -11.13 -8.41 -10.15
N GLU A 183 -11.30 -7.32 -9.43
CA GLU A 183 -11.40 -5.97 -9.99
C GLU A 183 -10.65 -4.91 -9.17
N GLY A 184 -10.61 -5.08 -7.85
CA GLY A 184 -10.13 -4.09 -6.91
C GLY A 184 -8.61 -3.88 -6.93
N PRO A 185 -8.15 -2.64 -6.68
CA PRO A 185 -6.73 -2.28 -6.73
C PRO A 185 -5.85 -3.01 -5.72
N LEU A 186 -6.45 -3.57 -4.66
CA LEU A 186 -5.75 -4.30 -3.61
C LEU A 186 -5.57 -5.78 -3.92
N TRP A 187 -6.15 -6.32 -5.00
CA TRP A 187 -6.11 -7.76 -5.26
C TRP A 187 -5.77 -8.13 -6.70
N TRP A 188 -6.12 -7.26 -7.64
CA TRP A 188 -6.17 -7.62 -9.05
C TRP A 188 -4.80 -7.97 -9.63
N ARG A 189 -4.67 -9.18 -10.19
CA ARG A 189 -3.38 -9.77 -10.61
C ARG A 189 -3.12 -9.69 -12.12
N GLY A 190 -3.91 -8.95 -12.88
CA GLY A 190 -3.85 -9.00 -14.35
C GLY A 190 -2.50 -8.59 -14.91
N TYR A 191 -1.89 -7.51 -14.38
CA TYR A 191 -0.55 -7.08 -14.80
C TYR A 191 0.57 -8.05 -14.41
N ALA A 192 0.43 -8.75 -13.28
CA ALA A 192 1.38 -9.78 -12.86
C ALA A 192 1.20 -11.11 -13.62
N ARG A 193 0.04 -11.32 -14.25
CA ARG A 193 -0.30 -12.54 -15.02
C ARG A 193 -0.88 -12.18 -16.39
N PRO A 194 -0.14 -11.46 -17.24
CA PRO A 194 -0.69 -10.84 -18.44
C PRO A 194 -1.18 -11.86 -19.48
N ARG A 195 -0.55 -13.03 -19.54
CA ARG A 195 -1.01 -14.13 -20.43
C ARG A 195 -2.38 -14.69 -20.03
N GLN A 196 -2.71 -14.69 -18.74
CA GLN A 196 -4.00 -15.18 -18.25
C GLN A 196 -5.08 -14.10 -18.42
N ALA A 197 -4.76 -12.84 -18.12
CA ALA A 197 -5.73 -11.74 -18.15
C ALA A 197 -5.94 -11.13 -19.55
N PHE A 198 -4.87 -11.02 -20.36
CA PHE A 198 -4.88 -10.27 -21.63
C PHE A 198 -4.52 -11.09 -22.87
N ARG A 199 -4.17 -12.37 -22.69
CA ARG A 199 -3.57 -13.27 -23.70
C ARG A 199 -2.17 -12.87 -24.18
N ARG A 200 -1.89 -11.57 -24.31
CA ARG A 200 -0.60 -11.01 -24.73
C ARG A 200 -0.15 -9.89 -23.80
N GLU A 201 1.15 -9.77 -23.62
CA GLU A 201 1.78 -8.75 -22.77
C GLU A 201 1.57 -7.33 -23.31
N GLU A 202 1.63 -7.15 -24.64
CA GLU A 202 1.37 -5.88 -25.32
C GLU A 202 0.01 -5.26 -24.94
N HIS A 203 -1.02 -6.08 -24.75
CA HIS A 203 -2.34 -5.61 -24.33
C HIS A 203 -2.36 -5.17 -22.86
N ALA A 204 -1.60 -5.86 -22.00
CA ALA A 204 -1.44 -5.45 -20.60
C ALA A 204 -0.68 -4.11 -20.54
N CYS A 205 0.39 -3.95 -21.33
CA CYS A 205 1.11 -2.69 -21.45
C CYS A 205 0.18 -1.56 -21.94
N ALA A 206 -0.62 -1.81 -22.98
CA ALA A 206 -1.57 -0.82 -23.49
C ALA A 206 -2.62 -0.41 -22.44
N GLU A 207 -3.13 -1.36 -21.65
CA GLU A 207 -4.04 -1.04 -20.55
C GLU A 207 -3.36 -0.21 -19.47
N VAL A 208 -2.15 -0.60 -19.02
CA VAL A 208 -1.39 0.17 -18.01
C VAL A 208 -1.21 1.61 -18.48
N GLN A 209 -0.78 1.83 -19.72
CA GLN A 209 -0.55 3.17 -20.26
C GLN A 209 -1.84 4.01 -20.27
N ALA A 210 -2.96 3.41 -20.70
CA ALA A 210 -4.25 4.10 -20.67
C ALA A 210 -4.71 4.40 -19.24
N ALA A 211 -4.53 3.46 -18.31
CA ALA A 211 -4.91 3.62 -16.91
C ALA A 211 -4.08 4.72 -16.22
N LEU A 212 -2.77 4.78 -16.50
CA LEU A 212 -1.90 5.85 -16.04
C LEU A 212 -2.38 7.21 -16.56
N GLY A 213 -2.64 7.34 -17.87
CA GLY A 213 -3.16 8.57 -18.47
C GLY A 213 -4.52 9.00 -17.92
N ALA A 214 -5.39 8.06 -17.54
CA ALA A 214 -6.68 8.37 -16.92
C ALA A 214 -6.56 8.90 -15.48
N LEU A 215 -5.48 8.55 -14.76
CA LEU A 215 -5.20 9.01 -13.39
C LEU A 215 -4.29 10.26 -13.35
N GLU A 216 -3.80 10.73 -14.49
CA GLU A 216 -3.06 11.98 -14.56
C GLU A 216 -3.97 13.19 -14.29
N PRO A 217 -3.49 14.20 -13.54
CA PRO A 217 -4.22 15.44 -13.39
C PRO A 217 -4.47 16.07 -14.76
N ARG A 218 -5.75 16.20 -15.14
CA ARG A 218 -6.15 16.98 -16.33
C ARG A 218 -5.83 18.45 -16.08
N GLY A 219 -4.60 18.87 -16.35
CA GLY A 219 -4.14 20.22 -16.02
C GLY A 219 -2.68 20.52 -16.32
N CYS A 220 -1.80 19.51 -16.44
CA CYS A 220 -0.52 19.71 -17.11
C CYS A 220 -0.75 19.70 -18.63
N SER A 221 -1.29 20.80 -19.15
CA SER A 221 -0.99 21.20 -20.52
C SER A 221 0.54 21.18 -20.61
N THR A 222 1.09 20.29 -21.41
CA THR A 222 2.40 20.50 -22.00
C THR A 222 2.31 21.84 -22.73
N LEU A 223 2.75 22.92 -22.10
CA LEU A 223 3.03 24.13 -22.84
C LEU A 223 4.15 23.75 -23.83
N PRO A 224 3.93 23.82 -25.14
CA PRO A 224 5.00 23.62 -26.08
C PRO A 224 5.91 24.85 -26.00
N THR A 225 7.18 24.61 -25.69
CA THR A 225 8.38 25.02 -26.46
C THR A 225 9.61 24.46 -25.78
#